data_AF-A0A972YKH1-F1
#
_entry.id   AF-A0A972YKH1-F1
#
_cell.length_a   1.000
_cell.length_b   1.000
_cell.length_c   1.000
_cell.angle_alpha   90.00
_cell.angle_beta   90.00
_cell.angle_gamma   90.00
#
_symmetry.space_group_name_H-M   'P 1'
#
loop_
_entity.id
_entity.type
_entity.pdbx_description
1 polymer ?
#
loop_
_entity_poly.entity_id
_entity_poly.type
_entity_poly.pdbx_seq_one_letter_code
_entity_poly.pdbx_strand_id
1 'polypeptide(L)'
;MAIFHTLSAPACRRNQGFALVLALSLMAFILLLLLSLSTFVRVESANSAQRIDTTASQQNALVALKEAIGELQTTAGADQRITATGGLWATPAAGAEHLVGVWSSEDRDGDGQADGDFQRWLVSRVDDADSRDIALVAVAQPVRLDGDQYVSTSDDFVVLV
;
A
#
# COMPACT_ATOMS: atom_id res chain seq x y z
N MET A 1 26.83 107.66 14.72
CA MET A 1 26.24 106.65 15.63
C MET A 1 25.47 105.68 14.75
N ALA A 2 26.09 104.56 14.38
CA ALA A 2 25.63 103.67 13.31
C ALA A 2 24.61 102.64 13.81
N ILE A 3 23.49 102.53 13.10
CA ILE A 3 22.40 101.58 13.37
C ILE A 3 22.74 100.29 12.62
N PHE A 4 23.10 99.22 13.34
CA PHE A 4 23.28 97.89 12.77
C PHE A 4 21.90 97.24 12.57
N HIS A 5 21.48 97.12 11.32
CA HIS A 5 20.36 96.30 10.89
C HIS A 5 20.83 94.85 10.73
N THR A 6 20.39 93.99 11.65
CA THR A 6 20.62 92.54 11.59
C THR A 6 19.73 91.92 10.51
N LEU A 7 20.29 91.57 9.36
CA LEU A 7 19.61 90.75 8.36
C LEU A 7 19.61 89.29 8.84
N SER A 8 18.44 88.81 9.25
CA SER A 8 18.20 87.40 9.56
C SER A 8 18.10 86.60 8.26
N ALA A 9 19.03 85.68 8.02
CA ALA A 9 18.99 84.78 6.88
C ALA A 9 17.86 83.74 7.05
N PRO A 10 17.03 83.49 6.03
CA PRO A 10 15.99 82.46 6.13
C PRO A 10 16.65 81.08 6.18
N ALA A 11 16.48 80.37 7.30
CA ALA A 11 16.87 78.97 7.42
C ALA A 11 16.02 78.13 6.45
N CYS A 12 16.65 77.68 5.37
CA CYS A 12 16.04 76.82 4.36
C CYS A 12 15.58 75.51 5.03
N ARG A 13 14.26 75.31 5.14
CA ARG A 13 13.67 74.09 5.71
C ARG A 13 13.95 72.93 4.75
N ARG A 14 14.94 72.10 5.09
CA ARG A 14 15.27 70.90 4.35
C ARG A 14 14.15 69.88 4.54
N ASN A 15 13.59 69.38 3.44
CA ASN A 15 12.46 68.46 3.40
C ASN A 15 12.91 67.06 3.88
N GLN A 16 13.04 66.85 5.20
CA GLN A 16 13.62 65.63 5.78
C GLN A 16 12.66 64.42 5.81
N GLY A 17 11.38 64.61 5.48
CA GLY A 17 10.40 63.52 5.46
C GLY A 17 10.46 62.60 4.22
N PHE A 18 10.87 63.13 3.06
CA PHE A 18 10.84 62.39 1.79
C PHE A 18 11.85 61.24 1.75
N ALA A 19 13.03 61.43 2.32
CA ALA A 19 14.05 60.39 2.40
C ALA A 19 13.61 59.20 3.28
N LEU A 20 12.85 59.47 4.34
CA LEU A 20 12.31 58.42 5.22
C LEU A 20 11.27 57.56 4.48
N VAL A 21 10.37 58.20 3.72
CA VAL A 21 9.37 57.49 2.92
C VAL A 21 10.03 56.60 1.86
N LEU A 22 11.07 57.10 1.19
CA LEU A 22 11.86 56.32 0.23
C LEU A 22 12.60 55.15 0.88
N ALA A 23 13.18 55.36 2.07
CA ALA A 23 13.85 54.29 2.80
C ALA A 23 12.87 53.20 3.24
N LEU A 24 11.70 53.59 3.74
CA LEU A 24 10.64 52.66 4.15
C LEU A 24 10.06 51.92 2.95
N SER A 25 9.82 52.58 1.82
CA SER A 25 9.34 51.91 0.61
C SER A 25 10.37 50.92 0.06
N LEU A 26 11.66 51.27 0.08
CA LEU A 26 12.74 50.37 -0.33
C LEU A 26 12.86 49.16 0.60
N MET A 27 12.81 49.36 1.92
CA MET A 27 12.81 48.24 2.87
C MET A 27 11.59 47.35 2.69
N ALA A 28 10.40 47.93 2.59
CA ALA A 28 9.18 47.16 2.37
C ALA A 28 9.25 46.36 1.06
N PHE A 29 9.76 46.96 -0.02
CA PHE A 29 9.95 46.27 -1.29
C PHE A 29 10.91 45.08 -1.19
N ILE A 30 12.06 45.26 -0.53
CA ILE A 30 13.03 44.18 -0.31
C ILE A 30 12.42 43.06 0.52
N LEU A 31 11.67 43.38 1.58
CA LEU A 31 10.98 42.38 2.40
C LEU A 31 9.97 41.56 1.58
N LEU A 32 9.18 42.22 0.73
CA LEU A 32 8.24 41.53 -0.15
C LEU A 32 8.96 40.63 -1.16
N LEU A 33 10.07 41.10 -1.72
CA LEU A 33 10.87 40.31 -2.66
C LEU A 33 11.46 39.07 -1.99
N LEU A 34 12.02 39.21 -0.78
CA LEU A 34 12.54 38.09 0.00
C LEU A 34 11.42 37.11 0.38
N LEU A 35 10.25 37.61 0.78
CA LEU A 35 9.12 36.76 1.15
C LEU A 35 8.60 35.98 -0.06
N SER A 36 8.53 36.62 -1.23
CA SER A 36 8.15 35.97 -2.49
C SER A 36 9.10 34.85 -2.85
N LEU A 37 10.41 35.11 -2.88
CA LEU A 37 11.41 34.10 -3.23
C LEU A 37 11.46 32.96 -2.20
N SER A 38 11.38 33.28 -0.91
CA SER A 38 11.32 32.29 0.17
C SER A 38 10.09 31.39 0.06
N THR A 39 8.94 31.97 -0.25
CA THR A 39 7.69 31.22 -0.47
C THR A 39 7.80 30.34 -1.71
N PHE A 40 8.37 30.86 -2.80
CA PHE A 40 8.57 30.10 -4.02
C PHE A 40 9.48 28.88 -3.80
N VAL A 41 10.64 29.07 -3.16
CA VAL A 41 11.56 27.97 -2.83
C VAL A 41 10.89 26.94 -1.92
N ARG A 42 10.09 27.37 -0.95
CA ARG A 42 9.34 26.46 -0.07
C ARG A 42 8.33 25.62 -0.85
N VAL A 43 7.57 26.22 -1.77
CA VAL A 43 6.60 25.50 -2.61
C VAL A 43 7.31 24.51 -3.53
N GLU A 44 8.41 24.90 -4.16
CA GLU A 44 9.20 24.03 -5.03
C GLU A 44 9.78 22.84 -4.24
N SER A 45 10.32 23.09 -3.05
CA SER A 45 10.81 22.05 -2.15
C SER A 45 9.71 21.08 -1.73
N ALA A 46 8.52 21.59 -1.37
CA ALA A 46 7.38 20.75 -1.02
C ALA A 46 6.88 19.92 -2.23
N ASN A 47 6.88 20.50 -3.44
CA ASN A 47 6.50 19.81 -4.66
C ASN A 47 7.50 18.69 -5.01
N SER A 48 8.80 18.98 -4.90
CA SER A 48 9.87 18.00 -5.13
C SER A 48 9.78 16.84 -4.14
N ALA A 49 9.57 17.11 -2.85
CA ALA A 49 9.37 16.07 -1.84
C ALA A 49 8.18 15.16 -2.18
N GLN A 50 7.04 15.74 -2.57
CA GLN A 50 5.86 14.98 -2.97
C GLN A 50 6.13 14.10 -4.22
N ARG A 51 6.91 14.59 -5.18
CA ARG A 51 7.32 13.80 -6.36
C ARG A 51 8.19 12.61 -5.97
N ILE A 52 9.08 12.78 -5.00
CA ILE A 52 9.92 11.69 -4.50
C ILE A 52 9.05 10.62 -3.82
N ASP A 53 8.14 11.02 -2.92
CA ASP A 53 7.26 10.09 -2.19
C ASP A 53 6.34 9.30 -3.12
N THR A 54 5.76 9.97 -4.12
CA THR A 54 4.93 9.32 -5.15
C THR A 54 5.73 8.35 -6.00
N THR A 55 6.96 8.71 -6.42
CA THR A 55 7.85 7.83 -7.18
C THR A 55 8.26 6.61 -6.36
N ALA A 56 8.62 6.80 -5.08
CA ALA A 56 8.98 5.71 -4.18
C ALA A 56 7.80 4.74 -3.96
N SER A 57 6.60 5.28 -3.78
CA SER A 57 5.38 4.47 -3.65
C SER A 57 5.10 3.63 -4.89
N GLN A 58 5.28 4.20 -6.09
CA GLN A 58 5.14 3.48 -7.35
C GLN A 58 6.19 2.38 -7.54
N GLN A 59 7.44 2.65 -7.14
CA GLN A 59 8.51 1.65 -7.17
C GLN A 59 8.22 0.48 -6.24
N ASN A 60 7.75 0.76 -5.01
CA ASN A 60 7.35 -0.27 -4.06
C ASN A 60 6.18 -1.11 -4.60
N ALA A 61 5.17 -0.46 -5.19
CA ALA A 61 4.04 -1.15 -5.82
C ALA A 61 4.49 -2.03 -7.00
N LEU A 62 5.44 -1.56 -7.81
CA LEU A 62 6.01 -2.34 -8.92
C LEU A 62 6.73 -3.60 -8.42
N VAL A 63 7.50 -3.48 -7.35
CA VAL A 63 8.20 -4.63 -6.74
C VAL A 63 7.17 -5.64 -6.21
N ALA A 64 6.17 -5.19 -5.45
CA ALA A 64 5.11 -6.06 -4.94
C ALA A 64 4.33 -6.75 -6.07
N LEU A 65 4.02 -6.04 -7.16
CA LEU A 65 3.37 -6.62 -8.33
C LEU A 65 4.23 -7.72 -8.98
N LYS A 66 5.54 -7.49 -9.13
CA LYS A 66 6.45 -8.49 -9.70
C LYS A 66 6.57 -9.72 -8.81
N GLU A 67 6.57 -9.53 -7.51
CA GLU A 67 6.57 -10.63 -6.54
C GLU A 67 5.27 -11.45 -6.63
N ALA A 68 4.11 -10.80 -6.67
CA ALA A 68 2.83 -11.48 -6.88
C ALA A 68 2.79 -12.25 -8.21
N ILE A 69 3.34 -11.68 -9.30
CA ILE A 69 3.46 -12.40 -10.58
C ILE A 69 4.38 -13.62 -10.45
N GLY A 70 5.50 -13.50 -9.73
CA GLY A 70 6.41 -14.61 -9.47
C GLY A 70 5.74 -15.73 -8.67
N GLU A 71 4.92 -15.39 -7.68
CA GLU A 71 4.14 -16.35 -6.92
C GLU A 71 3.08 -17.04 -7.79
N LEU A 72 2.37 -16.28 -8.64
CA LEU A 72 1.44 -16.84 -9.62
C LEU A 72 2.14 -17.76 -10.64
N GLN A 73 3.34 -17.41 -11.11
CA GLN A 73 4.11 -18.26 -12.03
C GLN A 73 4.60 -19.54 -11.35
N THR A 74 5.06 -19.43 -10.11
CA THR A 74 5.50 -20.59 -9.31
C THR A 74 4.33 -21.53 -9.01
N THR A 75 3.15 -20.98 -8.75
CA THR A 75 1.94 -21.76 -8.46
C THR A 75 1.26 -22.29 -9.72
N ALA A 76 1.38 -21.63 -10.87
CA ALA A 76 0.80 -22.08 -12.13
C ALA A 76 1.57 -23.25 -12.76
N GLY A 77 2.90 -23.34 -12.55
CA GLY A 77 3.73 -24.43 -13.10
C GLY A 77 3.61 -24.57 -14.64
N ALA A 78 4.33 -25.52 -15.22
CA ALA A 78 4.12 -25.92 -16.61
C ALA A 78 3.00 -26.99 -16.66
N ASP A 79 1.77 -26.60 -16.34
CA ASP A 79 0.57 -27.45 -16.53
C ASP A 79 0.55 -28.77 -15.72
N GLN A 80 1.24 -28.79 -14.57
CA GLN A 80 1.42 -29.97 -13.73
C GLN A 80 0.50 -29.99 -12.49
N ARG A 81 -0.60 -29.22 -12.48
CA ARG A 81 -1.47 -29.12 -11.29
C ARG A 81 -2.92 -29.37 -11.65
N ILE A 82 -3.50 -30.38 -11.01
CA ILE A 82 -4.92 -30.71 -11.09
C ILE A 82 -5.58 -30.24 -9.80
N THR A 83 -6.68 -29.50 -9.91
CA THR A 83 -7.54 -29.17 -8.78
C THR A 83 -8.70 -30.16 -8.70
N ALA A 84 -8.93 -30.70 -7.51
CA ALA A 84 -10.06 -31.58 -7.22
C ALA A 84 -10.69 -31.24 -5.87
N THR A 85 -11.98 -31.50 -5.76
CA THR A 85 -12.75 -31.19 -4.56
C THR A 85 -12.71 -32.37 -3.58
N GLY A 86 -12.63 -32.11 -2.28
CA GLY A 86 -12.60 -33.11 -1.21
C GLY A 86 -13.83 -34.02 -1.19
N GLY A 87 -14.95 -33.58 -1.79
CA GLY A 87 -16.13 -34.43 -2.03
C GLY A 87 -15.90 -35.60 -2.97
N LEU A 88 -14.80 -35.64 -3.74
CA LEU A 88 -14.39 -36.82 -4.53
C LEU A 88 -13.69 -37.89 -3.68
N TRP A 89 -13.38 -37.60 -2.41
CA TRP A 89 -12.83 -38.58 -1.48
C TRP A 89 -13.89 -39.60 -1.08
N ALA A 90 -13.48 -40.85 -0.83
CA ALA A 90 -14.45 -41.93 -0.56
C ALA A 90 -15.30 -41.70 0.72
N THR A 91 -14.76 -40.98 1.69
CA THR A 91 -15.41 -40.65 2.98
C THR A 91 -14.85 -39.32 3.54
N PRO A 92 -15.27 -38.16 3.00
CA PRO A 92 -14.88 -36.87 3.55
C PRO A 92 -15.57 -36.65 4.89
N ALA A 93 -14.89 -36.00 5.83
CA ALA A 93 -15.50 -35.56 7.07
C ALA A 93 -16.48 -34.39 6.83
N ALA A 94 -17.39 -34.17 7.79
CA ALA A 94 -18.38 -33.10 7.69
C ALA A 94 -17.72 -31.73 7.44
N GLY A 95 -18.19 -31.02 6.40
CA GLY A 95 -17.65 -29.71 5.99
C GLY A 95 -16.34 -29.76 5.21
N ALA A 96 -15.66 -30.90 5.12
CA ALA A 96 -14.45 -31.06 4.31
C ALA A 96 -14.75 -31.29 2.81
N GLU A 97 -16.01 -31.58 2.49
CA GLU A 97 -16.50 -31.88 1.13
C GLU A 97 -16.27 -30.75 0.12
N HIS A 98 -16.20 -29.49 0.59
CA HIS A 98 -15.99 -28.32 -0.26
C HIS A 98 -14.54 -27.84 -0.29
N LEU A 99 -13.63 -28.50 0.42
CA LEU A 99 -12.21 -28.16 0.37
C LEU A 99 -11.67 -28.48 -1.02
N VAL A 100 -10.93 -27.55 -1.62
CA VAL A 100 -10.28 -27.76 -2.91
C VAL A 100 -8.83 -28.09 -2.66
N GLY A 101 -8.37 -29.24 -3.13
CA GLY A 101 -6.96 -29.64 -3.09
C GLY A 101 -6.25 -29.35 -4.41
N VAL A 102 -4.93 -29.42 -4.37
CA VAL A 102 -4.04 -29.38 -5.54
C VAL A 102 -3.22 -30.67 -5.54
N TRP A 103 -3.24 -31.37 -6.66
CA TRP A 103 -2.46 -32.57 -6.95
C TRP A 103 -1.50 -32.30 -8.10
N SER A 104 -0.37 -33.00 -8.11
CA SER A 104 0.58 -32.99 -9.22
C SER A 104 0.05 -33.87 -10.36
N SER A 105 0.15 -33.36 -11.58
CA SER A 105 -0.03 -34.14 -12.82
C SER A 105 1.28 -34.55 -13.48
N GLU A 106 2.38 -34.53 -12.72
CA GLU A 106 3.64 -35.13 -13.17
C GLU A 106 3.46 -36.64 -13.37
N ASP A 107 3.96 -37.12 -14.51
CA ASP A 107 4.14 -38.53 -14.85
C ASP A 107 5.63 -38.83 -14.65
N ARG A 108 6.02 -39.34 -13.47
CA ARG A 108 7.44 -39.59 -13.15
C ARG A 108 7.91 -40.96 -13.62
N ASP A 109 7.00 -41.90 -13.83
CA ASP A 109 7.32 -43.26 -14.28
C ASP A 109 7.21 -43.46 -15.80
N GLY A 110 6.65 -42.49 -16.51
CA GLY A 110 6.54 -42.44 -17.96
C GLY A 110 5.45 -43.34 -18.53
N ASP A 111 4.44 -43.68 -17.73
CA ASP A 111 3.37 -44.60 -18.12
C ASP A 111 2.21 -43.91 -18.88
N GLY A 112 2.26 -42.58 -19.03
CA GLY A 112 1.26 -41.76 -19.68
C GLY A 112 0.07 -41.38 -18.77
N GLN A 113 0.16 -41.66 -17.48
CA GLN A 113 -0.79 -41.26 -16.44
C GLN A 113 -0.09 -40.32 -15.44
N ALA A 114 -0.88 -39.47 -14.79
CA ALA A 114 -0.36 -38.62 -13.72
C ALA A 114 -0.15 -39.44 -12.44
N ASP A 115 1.00 -39.26 -11.78
CA ASP A 115 1.31 -39.85 -10.47
C ASP A 115 0.26 -39.48 -9.41
N GLY A 116 -0.39 -38.31 -9.56
CA GLY A 116 -1.44 -37.85 -8.66
C GLY A 116 -0.94 -37.48 -7.27
N ASP A 117 0.31 -37.02 -7.15
CA ASP A 117 0.92 -36.67 -5.86
C ASP A 117 0.27 -35.43 -5.23
N PHE A 118 -0.29 -35.58 -4.02
CA PHE A 118 -0.99 -34.49 -3.34
C PHE A 118 -0.03 -33.39 -2.89
N GLN A 119 -0.35 -32.13 -3.20
CA GLN A 119 0.50 -30.99 -2.88
C GLN A 119 -0.01 -30.21 -1.66
N ARG A 120 -1.29 -29.79 -1.68
CA ARG A 120 -1.86 -28.87 -0.68
C ARG A 120 -3.36 -28.67 -0.84
N TRP A 121 -4.06 -28.42 0.27
CA TRP A 121 -5.40 -27.83 0.34
C TRP A 121 -5.35 -26.30 0.17
N LEU A 122 -6.23 -25.74 -0.67
CA LEU A 122 -6.43 -24.31 -0.87
C LEU A 122 -7.24 -23.69 0.27
N VAL A 123 -6.77 -23.88 1.50
CA VAL A 123 -7.38 -23.35 2.72
C VAL A 123 -6.34 -22.54 3.49
N SER A 124 -6.78 -21.40 4.01
CA SER A 124 -5.99 -20.59 4.93
C SER A 124 -6.08 -21.18 6.33
N ARG A 125 -4.94 -21.55 6.91
CA ARG A 125 -4.83 -22.05 8.29
C ARG A 125 -3.70 -21.35 9.02
N VAL A 126 -3.81 -21.35 10.35
CA VAL A 126 -2.79 -20.80 11.24
C VAL A 126 -1.47 -21.58 11.11
N ASP A 127 -1.56 -22.90 10.94
CA ASP A 127 -0.44 -23.75 10.61
C ASP A 127 -0.46 -24.14 9.12
N ASP A 128 0.63 -23.81 8.43
CA ASP A 128 0.81 -24.11 7.00
C ASP A 128 1.04 -25.61 6.74
N ALA A 129 1.46 -26.35 7.77
CA ALA A 129 1.65 -27.80 7.71
C ALA A 129 0.31 -28.53 7.55
N ASP A 130 -0.74 -28.09 8.24
CA ASP A 130 -2.09 -28.66 8.12
C ASP A 130 -2.62 -28.59 6.69
N SER A 131 -2.37 -27.49 5.99
CA SER A 131 -2.81 -27.32 4.61
C SER A 131 -2.03 -28.23 3.64
N ARG A 132 -0.86 -28.76 4.02
CA ARG A 132 -0.10 -29.75 3.21
C ARG A 132 -0.40 -31.19 3.56
N ASP A 133 -1.20 -31.45 4.60
CA ASP A 133 -1.57 -32.79 5.00
C ASP A 133 -2.83 -33.25 4.25
N ILE A 134 -2.73 -34.35 3.50
CA ILE A 134 -3.88 -34.93 2.80
C ILE A 134 -4.95 -35.43 3.79
N ALA A 135 -4.56 -35.79 5.01
CA ALA A 135 -5.47 -36.28 6.06
C ALA A 135 -6.46 -35.21 6.54
N LEU A 136 -6.27 -33.94 6.17
CA LEU A 136 -7.20 -32.86 6.48
C LEU A 136 -8.64 -33.14 6.04
N VAL A 137 -8.83 -33.86 4.93
CA VAL A 137 -10.17 -34.23 4.42
C VAL A 137 -10.93 -35.16 5.36
N ALA A 138 -10.22 -35.88 6.23
CA ALA A 138 -10.80 -36.75 7.26
C ALA A 138 -11.07 -36.00 8.58
N VAL A 139 -10.72 -34.71 8.67
CA VAL A 139 -10.97 -33.88 9.85
C VAL A 139 -12.25 -33.07 9.65
N ALA A 140 -13.16 -33.14 10.62
CA ALA A 140 -14.38 -32.35 10.59
C ALA A 140 -14.05 -30.84 10.56
N GLN A 141 -14.59 -30.12 9.59
CA GLN A 141 -14.41 -28.67 9.49
C GLN A 141 -15.41 -27.97 10.41
N PRO A 142 -15.05 -26.82 11.01
CA PRO A 142 -15.86 -26.16 12.01
C PRO A 142 -17.23 -25.71 11.49
N VAL A 143 -17.35 -25.50 10.18
CA VAL A 143 -18.59 -25.11 9.51
C VAL A 143 -18.93 -26.13 8.43
N ARG A 144 -20.21 -26.49 8.36
CA ARG A 144 -20.79 -27.33 7.31
C ARG A 144 -22.01 -26.63 6.69
N LEU A 145 -22.22 -26.83 5.39
CA LEU A 145 -23.43 -26.40 4.71
C LEU A 145 -24.50 -27.49 4.84
N ASP A 146 -25.66 -27.16 5.42
CA ASP A 146 -26.82 -28.05 5.52
C ASP A 146 -27.99 -27.44 4.71
N GLY A 147 -28.15 -27.89 3.47
CA GLY A 147 -29.05 -27.27 2.50
C GLY A 147 -28.62 -25.84 2.17
N ASP A 148 -29.37 -24.85 2.67
CA ASP A 148 -29.13 -23.41 2.44
C ASP A 148 -28.52 -22.68 3.65
N GLN A 149 -28.24 -23.39 4.76
CA GLN A 149 -27.73 -22.77 5.99
C GLN A 149 -26.35 -23.30 6.37
N TYR A 150 -25.50 -22.40 6.87
CA TYR A 150 -24.23 -22.76 7.49
C TYR A 150 -24.47 -23.12 8.96
N VAL A 151 -24.09 -24.34 9.33
CA VAL A 151 -24.23 -24.88 10.68
C VAL A 151 -22.84 -25.17 11.23
N SER A 152 -22.66 -24.95 12.53
CA SER A 152 -21.43 -25.35 13.22
C SER A 152 -21.39 -26.86 13.38
N THR A 153 -20.23 -27.46 13.12
CA THR A 153 -20.01 -28.90 13.28
C THR A 153 -19.60 -29.27 14.72
N SER A 154 -19.26 -28.28 15.56
CA SER A 154 -18.91 -28.48 16.99
C SER A 154 -19.46 -27.36 17.86
N ASP A 155 -19.79 -27.68 19.11
CA ASP A 155 -20.28 -26.71 20.11
C ASP A 155 -19.22 -25.63 20.45
N ASP A 156 -17.95 -25.86 20.11
CA ASP A 156 -16.86 -24.90 20.30
C ASP A 156 -16.89 -23.72 19.32
N PHE A 157 -17.63 -23.83 18.20
CA PHE A 157 -17.68 -22.80 17.16
C PHE A 157 -19.09 -22.21 17.02
N VAL A 158 -19.16 -20.90 16.81
CA VAL A 158 -20.40 -20.17 16.54
C VAL A 158 -20.33 -19.60 15.13
N VAL A 159 -21.34 -19.90 14.31
CA VAL A 159 -21.49 -19.30 12.99
C VAL A 159 -22.03 -17.88 13.15
N LEU A 160 -21.24 -16.90 12.71
CA LEU A 160 -21.69 -15.51 12.61
C LEU A 160 -22.25 -15.33 11.20
N VAL A 161 -23.58 -15.25 11.09
CA VAL A 161 -24.31 -14.94 9.84
C VAL A 161 -24.74 -13.47 9.85
#